data_AF-A0A821VY26-F1
#
_entry.id   AF-A0A821VY26-F1
#
_cell.length_a   1.000
_cell.length_b   1.000
_cell.length_c   1.000
_cell.angle_alpha   90.00
_cell.angle_beta   90.00
_cell.angle_gamma   90.00
#
_symmetry.space_group_name_H-M   'P 1'
#
loop_
_entity.id
_entity.type
_entity.pdbx_description
1 polymer ?
#
loop_
_entity_poly.entity_id
_entity_poly.type
_entity_poly.pdbx_seq_one_letter_code
_entity_poly.pdbx_strand_id
1 'polypeptide(L)'
;MTNYYGTVFVYMYKSSCLIQIRIRETATDKTHNVSPTSASVSTDLNGMAVKDACQQIRQRLDTLITDNSVNISWADLVKKAYFARLDLCARGFYLTPNMFDIDFKKNRAHRNYFTQGAAVTEVELDVLTGDWQLLRVDILMVC
;
A
#
# COMPACT_ATOMS: atom_id res chain seq x y z
N MET A 1 -1.43 19.62 -14.07
CA MET A 1 -1.05 18.20 -13.93
C MET A 1 -0.86 17.93 -12.46
N THR A 2 -1.81 17.27 -11.82
CA THR A 2 -1.72 16.92 -10.40
C THR A 2 -1.06 15.56 -10.32
N ASN A 3 0.18 15.51 -9.86
CA ASN A 3 0.90 14.26 -9.77
C ASN A 3 0.51 13.53 -8.48
N TYR A 4 0.09 12.27 -8.60
CA TYR A 4 -0.22 11.39 -7.48
C TYR A 4 1.04 10.66 -7.01
N TYR A 5 1.39 10.83 -5.73
CA TYR A 5 2.54 10.19 -5.12
C TYR A 5 2.19 9.63 -3.76
N GLY A 6 2.65 8.40 -3.50
CA GLY A 6 2.66 7.79 -2.18
C GLY A 6 3.98 8.11 -1.49
N THR A 7 3.91 8.57 -0.25
CA THR A 7 5.09 8.72 0.60
C THR A 7 4.73 8.20 1.98
N VAL A 8 5.43 7.16 2.43
CA VAL A 8 5.27 6.62 3.77
C VAL A 8 6.66 6.48 4.38
N PHE A 9 6.86 7.04 5.57
CA PHE A 9 7.98 6.64 6.42
C PHE A 9 7.61 5.33 7.08
N VAL A 10 8.27 4.26 6.63
CA VAL A 10 8.04 2.94 7.19
C VAL A 10 9.29 2.50 7.92
N TYR A 11 9.13 2.32 9.22
CA TYR A 11 10.09 1.59 10.04
C TYR A 11 9.79 0.10 9.95
N MET A 12 10.09 -0.58 8.84
CA MET A 12 9.97 -2.04 8.79
C MET A 12 10.92 -2.73 7.82
N TYR A 13 11.32 -3.92 8.25
CA TYR A 13 11.96 -4.96 7.47
C TYR A 13 11.05 -6.19 7.46
N LYS A 14 11.15 -6.97 6.38
CA LYS A 14 10.43 -8.24 6.20
C LYS A 14 11.03 -9.32 7.11
N SER A 15 10.56 -9.42 8.35
CA SER A 15 10.68 -10.64 9.17
C SER A 15 9.31 -11.32 9.22
N SER A 16 9.31 -12.65 9.28
CA SER A 16 8.14 -13.54 9.16
C SER A 16 7.11 -13.42 10.30
N CYS A 17 7.10 -12.31 11.04
CA CYS A 17 6.29 -12.09 12.23
C CYS A 17 5.72 -10.65 12.22
N LEU A 18 4.44 -10.51 11.88
CA LEU A 18 3.68 -9.25 11.87
C LEU A 18 3.64 -8.53 13.23
N ILE A 19 4.04 -9.19 14.32
CA ILE A 19 3.89 -8.73 15.72
C ILE A 19 4.82 -7.55 16.08
N GLN A 20 5.84 -7.24 15.27
CA GLN A 20 6.82 -6.19 15.59
C GLN A 20 6.60 -4.85 14.85
N ILE A 21 5.53 -4.72 14.08
CA ILE A 21 5.22 -3.52 13.29
C ILE A 21 4.28 -2.60 14.06
N ARG A 22 4.60 -1.31 14.14
CA ARG A 22 3.68 -0.29 14.67
C ARG A 22 3.56 0.89 13.73
N ILE A 23 2.33 1.21 13.35
CA ILE A 23 1.98 2.41 12.59
C ILE A 23 1.49 3.48 13.58
N ARG A 24 1.95 4.72 13.39
CA ARG A 24 1.48 5.92 14.13
C ARG A 24 0.61 6.77 13.22
N GLU A 25 -0.03 7.82 13.74
CA GLU A 25 -0.86 8.67 12.88
C GLU A 25 -0.05 9.27 11.71
N THR A 26 -0.74 9.44 10.60
CA THR A 26 -0.26 10.20 9.45
C THR A 26 -0.17 11.67 9.84
N ALA A 27 1.02 12.24 9.69
CA ALA A 27 1.27 13.63 10.03
C ALA A 27 2.29 14.23 9.04
N THR A 28 2.13 15.52 8.74
CA THR A 28 2.89 16.20 7.68
C THR A 28 4.36 16.40 8.03
N ASP A 29 4.70 16.44 9.32
CA ASP A 29 6.07 16.44 9.86
C ASP A 29 6.81 15.13 9.56
N LYS A 30 6.10 14.01 9.50
CA LYS A 30 6.64 12.70 9.10
C LYS A 30 6.65 12.61 7.58
N THR A 31 5.50 12.75 6.94
CA THR A 31 5.32 12.54 5.49
C THR A 31 4.81 13.79 4.80
N HIS A 32 5.72 14.54 4.20
CA HIS A 32 5.44 15.77 3.47
C HIS A 32 4.92 15.48 2.06
N ASN A 33 4.05 16.36 1.54
CA ASN A 33 3.57 16.39 0.15
C ASN A 33 2.88 15.10 -0.32
N VAL A 34 2.22 14.37 0.59
CA VAL A 34 1.41 13.19 0.25
C VAL A 34 0.16 13.59 -0.52
N SER A 35 -0.22 12.79 -1.52
CA SER A 35 -1.52 12.93 -2.17
C SER A 35 -2.67 12.54 -1.24
N PRO A 36 -3.89 13.06 -1.46
CA PRO A 36 -5.05 12.69 -0.64
C PRO A 36 -5.39 11.20 -0.77
N THR A 37 -5.92 10.61 0.30
CA THR A 37 -6.46 9.24 0.29
C THR A 37 -7.73 9.20 -0.54
N SER A 38 -7.61 8.85 -1.83
CA SER A 38 -8.71 8.88 -2.78
C SER A 38 -8.47 7.95 -3.99
N ALA A 39 -9.43 7.94 -4.91
CA ALA A 39 -9.40 7.26 -6.21
C ALA A 39 -9.12 5.75 -6.18
N SER A 40 -9.34 5.10 -5.03
CA SER A 40 -9.11 3.66 -4.80
C SER A 40 -7.66 3.18 -5.03
N VAL A 41 -6.69 4.10 -5.04
CA VAL A 41 -5.26 3.79 -5.33
C VAL A 41 -4.35 3.93 -4.10
N SER A 42 -4.90 4.31 -2.95
CA SER A 42 -4.09 4.71 -1.80
C SER A 42 -3.21 3.57 -1.27
N THR A 43 -3.74 2.34 -1.24
CA THR A 43 -2.97 1.15 -0.84
C THR A 43 -1.87 0.82 -1.85
N ASP A 44 -2.12 0.97 -3.14
CA ASP A 44 -1.11 0.71 -4.18
C ASP A 44 0.05 1.70 -4.06
N LEU A 45 -0.27 2.99 -3.95
CA LEU A 45 0.72 4.05 -3.88
C LEU A 45 1.57 3.95 -2.61
N ASN A 46 0.90 3.85 -1.46
CA ASN A 46 1.57 3.81 -0.17
C ASN A 46 2.26 2.46 0.05
N GLY A 47 1.66 1.35 -0.39
CA GLY A 47 2.24 0.02 -0.29
C GLY A 47 3.52 -0.15 -1.10
N MET A 48 3.59 0.47 -2.28
CA MET A 48 4.85 0.49 -3.06
C MET A 48 5.90 1.40 -2.43
N ALA A 49 5.52 2.55 -1.88
CA ALA A 49 6.45 3.39 -1.12
C ALA A 49 6.98 2.66 0.14
N VAL A 50 6.11 1.96 0.87
CA VAL A 50 6.48 1.08 1.99
C VAL A 50 7.50 0.03 1.54
N LYS A 51 7.21 -0.65 0.42
CA LYS A 51 8.08 -1.69 -0.13
C LYS A 51 9.47 -1.15 -0.45
N ASP A 52 9.55 0.03 -1.07
CA ASP A 52 10.82 0.70 -1.37
C ASP A 52 11.64 0.97 -0.09
N ALA A 53 11.03 1.55 0.95
CA ALA A 53 11.70 1.76 2.23
C ALA A 53 12.21 0.45 2.85
N CYS A 54 11.38 -0.60 2.85
CA CYS A 54 11.75 -1.93 3.35
C CYS A 54 12.92 -2.54 2.56
N GLN A 55 12.96 -2.34 1.24
CA GLN A 55 14.04 -2.83 0.39
C GLN A 55 15.35 -2.10 0.67
N GLN A 56 15.33 -0.78 0.87
CA GLN A 56 16.52 -0.01 1.25
C GLN A 56 17.11 -0.49 2.59
N ILE A 57 16.28 -0.69 3.62
CA ILE A 57 16.74 -1.21 4.92
C ILE A 57 17.30 -2.62 4.76
N ARG A 58 16.62 -3.47 3.98
CA ARG A 58 17.08 -4.83 3.71
C ARG A 58 18.44 -4.85 3.02
N GLN A 59 18.66 -4.05 1.99
CA GLN A 59 19.95 -3.98 1.30
C GLN A 59 21.10 -3.64 2.24
N ARG A 60 20.86 -2.75 3.22
CA ARG A 60 21.86 -2.41 4.25
C ARG A 60 22.12 -3.61 5.17
N LEU A 61 21.07 -4.28 5.62
CA LEU A 61 21.19 -5.44 6.51
C LEU A 61 21.82 -6.66 5.83
N ASP A 62 21.57 -6.86 4.54
CA ASP A 62 22.15 -7.96 3.76
C ASP A 62 23.70 -7.90 3.76
N THR A 63 24.30 -6.71 3.93
CA THR A 63 25.77 -6.58 4.08
C THR A 63 26.31 -7.28 5.33
N LEU A 64 25.48 -7.49 6.35
CA LEU A 64 25.84 -8.17 7.61
C LEU A 64 25.50 -9.67 7.60
N ILE A 65 24.74 -10.11 6.61
CA ILE A 65 24.33 -11.51 6.42
C ILE A 65 25.24 -12.10 5.35
N THR A 66 26.54 -12.17 5.64
CA THR A 66 27.56 -12.67 4.70
C THR A 66 27.60 -14.21 4.68
N ASP A 67 27.19 -14.85 5.78
CA ASP A 67 27.12 -16.30 5.93
C ASP A 67 25.66 -16.76 6.01
N ASN A 68 25.16 -17.34 4.92
CA ASN A 68 23.84 -17.97 4.81
C ASN A 68 23.63 -19.18 5.77
N SER A 69 24.58 -19.47 6.66
CA SER A 69 24.59 -20.62 7.56
C SER A 69 24.06 -20.33 8.97
N VAL A 70 23.90 -19.05 9.36
CA VAL A 70 23.45 -18.70 10.72
C VAL A 70 22.05 -18.10 10.68
N ASN A 71 21.09 -18.81 11.28
CA ASN A 71 19.74 -18.33 11.52
C ASN A 71 19.77 -17.30 12.67
N ILE A 72 20.10 -16.04 12.35
CA ILE A 72 20.20 -14.94 13.33
C ILE A 72 18.80 -14.41 13.64
N SER A 73 18.50 -14.21 14.94
CA SER A 73 17.25 -13.58 15.36
C SER A 73 17.18 -12.12 14.87
N TRP A 74 15.97 -11.62 14.59
CA TRP A 74 15.80 -10.22 14.17
C TRP A 74 16.39 -9.23 15.19
N ALA A 75 16.21 -9.49 16.48
CA ALA A 75 16.73 -8.64 17.55
C ALA A 75 18.26 -8.56 17.54
N ASP A 76 18.94 -9.68 17.26
CA ASP A 76 20.40 -9.71 17.23
C ASP A 76 20.96 -9.13 15.94
N LEU A 77 20.24 -9.27 14.82
CA LEU A 77 20.59 -8.58 13.56
C LEU A 77 20.53 -7.06 13.72
N VAL A 78 19.48 -6.53 14.38
CA VAL A 78 19.37 -5.10 14.66
C VAL A 78 20.48 -4.61 15.59
N LYS A 79 20.82 -5.37 16.65
CA LYS A 79 21.97 -5.04 17.51
C LYS A 79 23.28 -5.01 16.73
N LYS A 80 23.53 -6.00 15.87
CA LYS A 80 24.71 -6.03 14.98
C LYS A 80 24.74 -4.81 14.06
N ALA A 81 23.61 -4.45 13.45
CA ALA A 81 23.49 -3.27 12.61
C ALA A 81 23.82 -1.97 13.35
N TYR A 82 23.37 -1.85 14.60
CA TYR A 82 23.71 -0.72 15.46
C TYR A 82 25.22 -0.62 15.72
N PHE A 83 25.88 -1.73 16.10
CA PHE A 83 27.34 -1.75 16.32
C PHE A 83 28.14 -1.51 15.03
N ALA A 84 27.62 -1.98 13.89
CA ALA A 84 28.16 -1.73 12.56
C ALA A 84 27.88 -0.31 12.04
N ARG A 85 27.17 0.53 12.80
CA ARG A 85 26.80 1.91 12.45
C ARG A 85 25.99 2.02 11.15
N LEU A 86 25.15 1.02 10.88
CA LEU A 86 24.23 1.06 9.75
C LEU A 86 22.97 1.86 10.11
N ASP A 87 22.54 2.71 9.18
CA ASP A 87 21.29 3.45 9.31
C ASP A 87 20.08 2.52 9.07
N LEU A 88 19.18 2.46 10.05
CA LEU A 88 17.94 1.69 10.02
C LEU A 88 16.69 2.55 9.73
N CYS A 89 16.88 3.82 9.39
CA CYS A 89 15.81 4.69 8.90
C CYS A 89 15.81 4.73 7.36
N ALA A 90 14.64 4.64 6.74
CA ALA A 90 14.51 4.81 5.30
C ALA A 90 13.24 5.59 4.95
N ARG A 91 13.35 6.39 3.90
CA ARG A 91 12.23 7.07 3.27
C ARG A 91 11.91 6.36 1.97
N GLY A 92 10.67 5.87 1.87
CA GLY A 92 10.16 5.25 0.67
C GLY A 92 9.42 6.25 -0.21
N PHE A 93 9.52 6.09 -1.53
CA PHE A 93 8.79 6.90 -2.48
C PHE A 93 8.28 6.05 -3.63
N TYR A 94 7.05 6.33 -4.08
CA TYR A 94 6.51 5.68 -5.25
C TYR A 94 5.79 6.68 -6.16
N LEU A 95 6.17 6.62 -7.42
CA LEU A 95 5.51 7.26 -8.54
C LEU A 95 4.94 6.17 -9.45
N THR A 96 3.66 6.30 -9.77
CA THR A 96 3.01 5.42 -10.73
C THR A 96 3.68 5.53 -12.11
N PRO A 97 4.19 4.43 -12.69
CA PRO A 97 4.70 4.44 -14.05
C PRO A 97 3.55 4.66 -15.03
N ASN A 98 3.80 5.38 -16.13
CA ASN A 98 2.80 5.69 -17.17
C ASN A 98 1.54 6.33 -16.59
N MET A 99 1.73 7.52 -16.01
CA MET A 99 0.68 8.29 -15.36
C MET A 99 -0.54 8.50 -16.28
N PHE A 100 -1.70 8.69 -15.65
CA PHE A 100 -2.97 9.06 -16.28
C PHE A 100 -2.81 10.12 -17.39
N ASP A 101 -2.71 9.66 -18.63
CA ASP A 101 -2.86 10.52 -19.80
C ASP A 101 -4.34 10.56 -20.16
N ILE A 102 -4.95 11.73 -19.94
CA ILE A 102 -6.33 12.01 -20.29
C ILE A 102 -6.29 13.04 -21.41
N ASP A 103 -6.45 12.55 -22.64
CA ASP A 103 -6.59 13.40 -23.82
C ASP A 103 -8.08 13.53 -24.15
N PHE A 104 -8.70 14.61 -23.66
CA PHE A 104 -10.09 14.93 -23.93
C PHE A 104 -10.38 15.14 -25.43
N LYS A 105 -9.38 15.53 -26.24
CA LYS A 105 -9.57 15.71 -27.69
C LYS A 105 -9.60 14.37 -28.42
N LYS A 106 -8.84 13.38 -27.94
CA LYS A 106 -8.81 12.02 -28.51
C LYS A 106 -9.77 11.05 -27.81
N ASN A 107 -10.52 11.52 -26.81
CA ASN A 107 -11.39 10.73 -25.94
C ASN A 107 -10.67 9.49 -25.36
N ARG A 108 -9.43 9.67 -24.93
CA ARG A 108 -8.62 8.60 -24.34
C ARG A 108 -8.34 8.93 -22.89
N ALA A 109 -8.65 7.98 -22.01
CA ALA A 109 -8.29 8.04 -20.61
C ALA A 109 -7.54 6.76 -20.24
N HIS A 110 -6.25 6.87 -19.95
CA HIS A 110 -5.47 5.74 -19.47
C HIS A 110 -5.84 5.40 -18.02
N ARG A 111 -5.86 4.11 -17.69
CA ARG A 111 -6.07 3.53 -16.35
C ARG A 111 -5.10 2.36 -16.24
N ASN A 112 -4.44 2.19 -15.09
CA ASN A 112 -3.44 1.12 -14.91
C ASN A 112 -4.07 -0.27 -14.96
N TYR A 113 -5.25 -0.40 -14.35
CA TYR A 113 -6.04 -1.62 -14.33
C TYR A 113 -7.51 -1.25 -14.07
N PHE A 114 -8.40 -2.23 -14.23
CA PHE A 114 -9.83 -2.09 -14.02
C PHE A 114 -10.31 -3.17 -13.04
N THR A 115 -11.06 -2.76 -12.03
CA THR A 115 -11.80 -3.67 -11.15
C THR A 115 -13.09 -4.09 -11.83
N GLN A 116 -13.40 -5.38 -11.83
CA GLN A 116 -14.60 -5.93 -12.46
C GLN A 116 -15.43 -6.72 -11.44
N GLY A 117 -16.74 -6.76 -11.63
CA GLY A 117 -17.64 -7.50 -10.76
C GLY A 117 -19.07 -7.51 -11.27
N ALA A 118 -19.89 -8.35 -10.66
CA ALA A 118 -21.32 -8.46 -10.91
C ALA A 118 -22.06 -8.60 -9.58
N ALA A 119 -23.28 -8.07 -9.52
CA ALA A 119 -24.14 -8.22 -8.35
C ALA A 119 -25.57 -8.53 -8.80
N VAL A 120 -26.25 -9.39 -8.03
CA VAL A 120 -27.68 -9.72 -8.21
C VAL A 120 -28.37 -9.47 -6.88
N THR A 121 -29.51 -8.77 -6.93
CA THR A 121 -30.28 -8.39 -5.75
C THR A 121 -31.75 -8.78 -5.93
N GLU A 122 -32.32 -9.44 -4.93
CA GLU A 122 -33.74 -9.79 -4.87
C GLU A 122 -34.44 -8.91 -3.82
N VAL A 123 -35.53 -8.27 -4.22
CA VAL A 123 -36.32 -7.36 -3.38
C VAL A 123 -37.80 -7.71 -3.46
N GLU A 124 -38.49 -7.65 -2.33
CA GLU A 124 -39.94 -7.72 -2.23
C GLU A 124 -40.50 -6.31 -2.09
N LEU A 125 -41.50 -5.94 -2.89
CA LEU A 125 -42.12 -4.61 -2.91
C LEU A 125 -43.62 -4.73 -2.57
N ASP A 126 -44.06 -4.01 -1.55
CA ASP A 126 -45.48 -3.80 -1.27
C ASP A 126 -46.02 -2.69 -2.20
N VAL A 127 -46.84 -3.09 -3.16
CA VAL A 127 -47.43 -2.20 -4.17
C VAL A 127 -48.51 -1.25 -3.62
N LEU A 128 -49.04 -1.47 -2.42
CA LEU A 128 -50.07 -0.62 -1.83
C LEU A 128 -49.48 0.48 -0.94
N THR A 129 -48.38 0.19 -0.25
CA THR A 129 -47.72 1.12 0.67
C THR A 129 -46.46 1.77 0.07
N GLY A 130 -45.83 1.11 -0.92
CA GLY A 130 -44.53 1.50 -1.45
C GLY A 130 -43.35 1.02 -0.61
N ASP A 131 -43.60 0.26 0.47
CA ASP A 131 -42.54 -0.35 1.28
C ASP A 131 -41.84 -1.46 0.51
N TRP A 132 -40.56 -1.69 0.82
CA TRP A 132 -39.79 -2.77 0.21
C TRP A 132 -38.86 -3.43 1.23
N GLN A 133 -38.53 -4.69 0.98
CA GLN A 133 -37.58 -5.47 1.77
C GLN A 133 -36.54 -6.12 0.87
N LEU A 134 -35.30 -6.16 1.34
CA LEU A 134 -34.20 -6.84 0.68
C LEU A 134 -34.20 -8.31 1.08
N LEU A 135 -34.49 -9.21 0.13
CA LEU A 135 -34.51 -10.65 0.39
C LEU A 135 -33.10 -11.25 0.31
N ARG A 136 -32.34 -10.89 -0.73
CA ARG A 136 -31.02 -11.48 -1.00
C ARG A 136 -30.13 -10.57 -1.83
N VAL A 137 -28.82 -10.65 -1.60
CA VAL A 137 -27.78 -10.02 -2.42
C VAL A 137 -26.63 -10.99 -2.62
N ASP A 138 -26.26 -11.26 -3.88
CA ASP A 138 -25.07 -12.01 -4.25
C ASP A 138 -24.11 -11.09 -5.01
N ILE A 139 -22.84 -11.06 -4.60
CA ILE A 139 -21.80 -10.21 -5.19
C ILE A 139 -20.60 -11.08 -5.61
N LEU A 140 -20.16 -10.91 -6.85
CA LEU A 140 -18.90 -11.43 -7.37
C LEU A 140 -17.99 -10.25 -7.71
N MET A 141 -16.80 -10.20 -7.12
CA MET A 141 -15.82 -9.15 -7.38
C MET A 141 -14.46 -9.76 -7.70
N VAL A 142 -13.82 -9.26 -8.75
CA VAL A 142 -12.41 -9.53 -9.06
C VAL A 142 -11.60 -8.38 -8.49
N CYS A 143 -10.97 -8.65 -7.35
CA CYS A 143 -10.12 -7.72 -6.62
C CYS A 143 -8.63 -8.09 -6.76
#